data_AF-A0A2I1HUP7-F1
#
_entry.id   AF-A0A2I1HUP7-F1
#
_cell.length_a   1.000
_cell.length_b   1.000
_cell.length_c   1.000
_cell.angle_alpha   90.00
_cell.angle_beta   90.00
_cell.angle_gamma   90.00
#
_symmetry.space_group_name_H-M   'P 1'
#
loop_
_entity.id
_entity.type
_entity.pdbx_description
1 polymer ?
#
loop_
_entity_poly.entity_id
_entity_poly.type
_entity_poly.pdbx_seq_one_letter_code
_entity_poly.pdbx_strand_id
1 'polypeptide(L)'
;MFNFTDEKNISTAKLGYVKYPINAIYCGNNQGPHMGYFYCNGHNIWNSDNTIYYPDAGIPTSDFSVDCYEVFQVNFHFQSYDKLLQVFTMSSKFLAELSNDYEKLFETEIGYGVIIYAGEEPNVKEIHAHSNILCIRSKYFRMAFSNEWAEKNNGKFILRKPNISPHLFNIILR
;
A
#
# COMPACT_ATOMS: atom_id res chain seq x y z
N MET A 1 -13.71 3.61 -1.75
CA MET A 1 -12.71 4.51 -1.13
C MET A 1 -12.79 4.33 0.37
N PHE A 2 -11.70 4.48 1.12
CA PHE A 2 -11.76 4.43 2.57
C PHE A 2 -10.72 5.38 3.17
N ASN A 3 -10.97 5.83 4.39
CA ASN A 3 -10.10 6.74 5.11
C ASN A 3 -10.03 6.34 6.57
N PHE A 4 -8.83 6.37 7.15
CA PHE A 4 -8.61 6.15 8.56
C PHE A 4 -8.17 7.47 9.18
N THR A 5 -8.85 7.91 10.23
CA THR A 5 -8.33 9.01 11.06
C THR A 5 -7.25 8.54 12.02
N ASP A 6 -7.23 7.23 12.31
CA ASP A 6 -6.19 6.54 13.06
C ASP A 6 -5.91 5.17 12.40
N GLU A 7 -4.72 5.00 11.83
CA GLU A 7 -4.28 3.78 11.15
C GLU A 7 -4.26 2.54 12.05
N LYS A 8 -4.14 2.73 13.37
CA LYS A 8 -4.11 1.64 14.34
C LYS A 8 -5.50 1.14 14.72
N ASN A 9 -6.54 1.90 14.39
CA ASN A 9 -7.89 1.65 14.84
C ASN A 9 -8.86 1.57 13.66
N ILE A 10 -9.11 0.33 13.20
CA ILE A 10 -10.01 0.05 12.08
C ILE A 10 -11.45 0.50 12.31
N SER A 11 -11.88 0.70 13.56
CA SER A 11 -13.22 1.22 13.85
C SER A 11 -13.39 2.69 13.44
N THR A 12 -12.27 3.40 13.22
CA THR A 12 -12.28 4.78 12.72
C THR A 12 -12.39 4.86 11.20
N ALA A 13 -12.39 3.71 10.51
CA ALA A 13 -12.47 3.66 9.06
C ALA A 13 -13.81 4.21 8.57
N LYS A 14 -13.74 5.24 7.72
CA LYS A 14 -14.89 5.69 6.92
C LYS A 14 -14.84 5.05 5.56
N LEU A 15 -15.93 4.39 5.17
CA LEU A 15 -16.06 3.69 3.90
C LEU A 15 -16.88 4.51 2.91
N GLY A 16 -16.27 4.84 1.78
CA GLY A 16 -16.89 5.44 0.61
C GLY A 16 -17.28 4.39 -0.43
N TYR A 17 -18.58 4.10 -0.53
CA TYR A 17 -19.14 3.22 -1.55
C TYR A 17 -19.53 3.99 -2.82
N VAL A 18 -19.52 3.32 -3.96
CA VAL A 18 -19.94 3.93 -5.23
C VAL A 18 -21.45 4.21 -5.19
N LYS A 19 -21.85 5.47 -5.35
CA LYS A 19 -23.25 5.90 -5.49
C LYS A 19 -23.75 5.74 -6.92
N TYR A 20 -22.95 6.23 -7.88
CA TYR A 20 -23.25 6.17 -9.30
C TYR A 20 -22.07 5.51 -10.02
N PRO A 21 -22.26 4.34 -10.66
CA PRO A 21 -21.15 3.60 -11.25
C PRO A 21 -20.55 4.28 -12.49
N ILE A 22 -21.33 5.11 -13.18
CA ILE A 22 -20.84 5.88 -14.32
C ILE A 22 -19.76 6.84 -13.84
N ASN A 23 -18.55 6.73 -14.40
CA ASN A 23 -17.36 7.49 -14.00
C ASN A 23 -16.89 7.29 -12.55
N ALA A 24 -17.40 6.31 -11.81
CA ALA A 24 -16.89 6.00 -10.48
C ALA A 24 -15.42 5.58 -10.52
N ILE A 25 -15.05 4.81 -11.55
CA ILE A 25 -13.66 4.48 -11.88
C ILE A 25 -13.52 4.62 -13.39
N TYR A 26 -12.60 5.46 -13.83
CA TYR A 26 -12.28 5.61 -15.25
C TYR A 26 -10.82 6.04 -15.41
N CYS A 27 -10.29 5.96 -16.63
CA CYS A 27 -8.97 6.51 -16.94
C CYS A 27 -9.14 7.72 -17.85
N GLY A 28 -8.74 8.90 -17.38
CA GLY A 28 -8.68 10.09 -18.22
C GLY A 28 -7.39 10.11 -19.04
N ASN A 29 -7.47 10.62 -20.27
CA ASN A 29 -6.39 10.58 -21.26
C ASN A 29 -5.05 11.17 -20.76
N ASN A 30 -5.06 12.09 -19.78
CA ASN A 30 -3.88 12.85 -19.36
C ASN A 30 -3.50 12.71 -17.88
N GLN A 31 -4.28 11.99 -17.07
CA GLN A 31 -4.14 12.03 -15.59
C GLN A 31 -4.13 10.64 -14.92
N GLY A 32 -4.13 9.55 -15.69
CA GLY A 32 -4.13 8.19 -15.15
C GLY A 32 -5.51 7.75 -14.61
N PRO A 33 -5.56 6.84 -13.62
CA PRO A 33 -6.82 6.33 -13.08
C PRO A 33 -7.49 7.37 -12.15
N HIS A 34 -8.77 7.63 -12.42
CA HIS A 34 -9.67 8.46 -11.64
C HIS A 34 -10.60 7.58 -10.81
N MET A 35 -10.88 7.99 -9.57
CA MET A 35 -11.95 7.42 -8.75
C MET A 35 -13.05 8.48 -8.58
N GLY A 36 -13.88 8.68 -9.61
CA GLY A 36 -14.79 9.82 -9.75
C GLY A 36 -14.01 11.13 -9.86
N TYR A 37 -14.38 12.15 -9.09
CA TYR A 37 -13.63 13.42 -9.01
C TYR A 37 -12.43 13.36 -8.03
N PHE A 38 -11.92 12.16 -7.77
CA PHE A 38 -10.65 11.97 -7.07
C PHE A 38 -9.56 11.72 -8.11
N TYR A 39 -8.71 12.72 -8.34
CA TYR A 39 -7.72 12.70 -9.41
C TYR A 39 -6.44 13.45 -9.06
N CYS A 40 -5.36 13.04 -9.72
CA CYS A 40 -4.05 13.69 -9.61
C CYS A 40 -3.86 14.68 -10.75
N ASN A 41 -3.61 15.95 -10.43
CA ASN A 41 -3.33 17.02 -11.41
C ASN A 41 -1.86 17.04 -11.85
N GLY A 42 -1.06 16.05 -11.46
CA GLY A 42 0.39 16.01 -11.63
C GLY A 42 1.13 16.35 -10.33
N HIS A 43 2.43 16.08 -10.29
CA HIS A 43 3.31 16.37 -9.14
C HIS A 43 2.81 15.86 -7.78
N ASN A 44 2.09 14.72 -7.76
CA ASN A 44 1.50 14.13 -6.55
C ASN A 44 0.46 15.01 -5.84
N ILE A 45 -0.10 16.01 -6.53
CA ILE A 45 -1.17 16.84 -5.99
C ILE A 45 -2.51 16.21 -6.38
N TRP A 46 -3.24 15.75 -5.37
CA TRP A 46 -4.56 15.15 -5.51
C TRP A 46 -5.63 16.13 -5.09
N ASN A 47 -6.73 16.10 -5.83
CA ASN A 47 -7.93 16.87 -5.53
C ASN A 47 -9.11 15.91 -5.36
N SER A 48 -9.99 16.21 -4.40
CA SER A 48 -11.21 15.44 -4.19
C SER A 48 -12.45 16.34 -4.09
N ASP A 49 -13.14 16.55 -5.19
CA ASP A 49 -14.46 17.22 -5.18
C ASP A 49 -15.60 16.19 -5.30
N ASN A 50 -15.35 14.98 -4.79
CA ASN A 50 -16.13 13.80 -5.13
C ASN A 50 -17.25 13.48 -4.12
N THR A 51 -18.24 14.36 -4.03
CA THR A 51 -19.47 14.09 -3.24
C THR A 51 -20.55 13.35 -4.02
N ILE A 52 -20.40 13.32 -5.36
CA ILE A 52 -21.38 12.78 -6.31
C ILE A 52 -21.22 11.27 -6.48
N TYR A 53 -20.01 10.78 -6.78
CA TYR A 53 -19.80 9.36 -7.09
C TYR A 53 -19.49 8.51 -5.86
N TYR A 54 -18.96 9.12 -4.80
CA TYR A 54 -18.71 8.50 -3.51
C TYR A 54 -19.30 9.39 -2.40
N PRO A 55 -19.70 8.83 -1.24
CA PRO A 55 -20.04 9.64 -0.08
C PRO A 55 -18.76 10.23 0.54
N ASP A 56 -18.94 11.27 1.34
CA ASP A 56 -17.83 11.88 2.09
C ASP A 56 -17.19 10.84 3.02
N ALA A 57 -15.98 10.43 2.67
CA ALA A 57 -15.16 9.53 3.45
C ALA A 57 -14.21 10.29 4.41
N GLY A 58 -14.35 11.62 4.54
CA GLY A 58 -13.44 12.47 5.32
C GLY A 58 -12.10 12.72 4.63
N ILE A 59 -12.09 12.68 3.30
CA ILE A 59 -10.89 12.95 2.50
C ILE A 59 -10.84 14.46 2.23
N PRO A 60 -9.66 15.10 2.25
CA PRO A 60 -9.53 16.53 2.01
C PRO A 60 -10.10 16.93 0.65
N THR A 61 -10.95 17.96 0.63
CA THR A 61 -11.56 18.48 -0.60
C THR A 61 -10.69 19.50 -1.33
N SER A 62 -9.75 20.11 -0.63
CA SER A 62 -8.69 20.94 -1.19
C SER A 62 -7.51 20.09 -1.66
N ASP A 63 -6.65 20.67 -2.49
CA ASP A 63 -5.41 20.04 -2.94
C ASP A 63 -4.58 19.50 -1.76
N PHE A 64 -4.16 18.23 -1.86
CA PHE A 64 -3.32 17.57 -0.87
C PHE A 64 -2.31 16.63 -1.54
N SER A 65 -1.17 16.41 -0.87
CA SER A 65 -0.12 15.51 -1.36
C SER A 65 -0.47 14.06 -1.02
N VAL A 66 -0.27 13.16 -1.96
CA VAL A 66 -0.32 11.71 -1.71
C VAL A 66 1.02 11.12 -2.07
N ASP A 67 1.68 10.53 -1.08
CA ASP A 67 3.02 9.98 -1.26
C ASP A 67 3.01 8.64 -2.01
N CYS A 68 1.95 7.83 -1.85
CA CYS A 68 1.80 6.51 -2.46
C CYS A 68 0.31 6.18 -2.71
N TYR A 69 -0.01 5.52 -3.83
CA TYR A 69 -1.33 4.93 -4.08
C TYR A 69 -1.21 3.58 -4.79
N GLU A 70 -2.11 2.66 -4.47
CA GLU A 70 -2.19 1.32 -5.09
C GLU A 70 -3.64 1.01 -5.48
N VAL A 71 -3.82 0.36 -6.64
CA VAL A 71 -5.13 -0.04 -7.16
C VAL A 71 -5.17 -1.56 -7.28
N PHE A 72 -6.14 -2.19 -6.60
CA PHE A 72 -6.33 -3.63 -6.63
C PHE A 72 -7.61 -3.98 -7.39
N GLN A 73 -7.52 -4.90 -8.36
CA GLN A 73 -8.67 -5.50 -9.01
C GLN A 73 -8.92 -6.88 -8.42
N VAL A 74 -10.11 -7.10 -7.86
CA VAL A 74 -10.54 -8.41 -7.35
C VAL A 74 -11.53 -9.01 -8.34
N ASN A 75 -11.12 -10.04 -9.08
CA ASN A 75 -11.97 -10.73 -10.05
C ASN A 75 -12.50 -12.05 -9.47
N PHE A 76 -13.80 -12.26 -9.63
CA PHE A 76 -14.47 -13.50 -9.27
C PHE A 76 -15.27 -14.02 -10.47
N HIS A 77 -15.13 -15.30 -10.82
CA HIS A 77 -15.89 -15.95 -11.89
C HIS A 77 -16.34 -17.34 -11.45
N PHE A 78 -17.65 -17.61 -11.39
CA PHE A 78 -18.19 -18.69 -10.56
C PHE A 78 -19.35 -19.47 -11.20
N GLN A 79 -19.26 -20.82 -11.14
CA GLN A 79 -20.22 -21.78 -11.72
C GLN A 79 -20.94 -22.70 -10.69
N SER A 80 -20.54 -22.73 -9.40
CA SER A 80 -21.19 -23.56 -8.35
C SER A 80 -20.74 -23.20 -6.92
N TYR A 81 -21.65 -22.90 -5.99
CA TYR A 81 -21.33 -22.38 -4.65
C TYR A 81 -20.60 -23.35 -3.70
N ASP A 82 -20.92 -24.64 -3.68
CA ASP A 82 -20.32 -25.58 -2.69
C ASP A 82 -18.85 -25.88 -2.99
N LYS A 83 -18.53 -26.08 -4.28
CA LYS A 83 -17.15 -26.23 -4.74
C LYS A 83 -16.35 -24.95 -4.50
N LEU A 84 -17.01 -23.80 -4.55
CA LEU A 84 -16.40 -22.51 -4.25
C LEU A 84 -16.11 -22.31 -2.79
N LEU A 85 -17.03 -22.68 -1.91
CA LEU A 85 -16.80 -22.52 -0.48
C LEU A 85 -15.59 -23.36 -0.03
N GLN A 86 -15.42 -24.57 -0.58
CA GLN A 86 -14.23 -25.39 -0.31
C GLN A 86 -12.95 -24.80 -0.90
N VAL A 87 -12.96 -24.40 -2.18
CA VAL A 87 -11.77 -23.80 -2.83
C VAL A 87 -11.38 -22.48 -2.15
N PHE A 88 -12.37 -21.64 -1.82
CA PHE A 88 -12.15 -20.39 -1.10
C PHE A 88 -11.59 -20.64 0.29
N THR A 89 -12.12 -21.62 1.03
CA THR A 89 -11.63 -21.97 2.38
C THR A 89 -10.21 -22.54 2.34
N MET A 90 -9.89 -23.40 1.37
CA MET A 90 -8.53 -23.92 1.19
C MET A 90 -7.56 -22.81 0.79
N SER A 91 -7.98 -21.94 -0.14
CA SER A 91 -7.16 -20.80 -0.57
C SER A 91 -6.95 -19.79 0.57
N SER A 92 -7.97 -19.50 1.37
CA SER A 92 -7.85 -18.55 2.49
C SER A 92 -6.92 -19.09 3.57
N LYS A 93 -7.00 -20.39 3.88
CA LYS A 93 -6.09 -21.06 4.81
C LYS A 93 -4.64 -21.02 4.29
N PHE A 94 -4.42 -21.37 3.03
CA PHE A 94 -3.09 -21.33 2.42
C PHE A 94 -2.50 -19.91 2.43
N LEU A 95 -3.30 -18.90 2.06
CA LEU A 95 -2.86 -17.50 2.07
C LEU A 95 -2.55 -17.01 3.49
N ALA A 96 -3.34 -17.42 4.49
CA ALA A 96 -3.08 -17.10 5.89
C ALA A 96 -1.77 -17.74 6.40
N GLU A 97 -1.53 -19.01 6.07
CA GLU A 97 -0.29 -19.71 6.39
C GLU A 97 0.92 -19.03 5.73
N LEU A 98 0.82 -18.74 4.43
CA LEU A 98 1.88 -18.05 3.70
C LEU A 98 2.15 -16.63 4.24
N SER A 99 1.10 -15.88 4.59
CA SER A 99 1.24 -14.56 5.22
C SER A 99 1.98 -14.66 6.56
N ASN A 100 1.65 -15.67 7.37
CA ASN A 100 2.32 -15.91 8.65
C ASN A 100 3.78 -16.33 8.47
N ASP A 101 4.10 -17.08 7.42
CA ASP A 101 5.47 -17.45 7.11
C ASP A 101 6.31 -16.23 6.67
N TYR A 102 5.74 -15.29 5.92
CA TYR A 102 6.40 -14.02 5.62
C TYR A 102 6.56 -13.11 6.84
N GLU A 103 5.57 -13.08 7.73
CA GLU A 103 5.67 -12.37 9.01
C GLU A 103 6.84 -12.91 9.84
N LYS A 104 6.94 -14.24 9.99
CA LYS A 104 8.08 -14.87 10.66
C LYS A 104 9.41 -14.58 9.95
N LEU A 105 9.43 -14.57 8.62
CA LEU A 105 10.64 -14.23 7.87
C LEU A 105 11.10 -12.80 8.20
N PHE A 106 10.17 -11.86 8.30
CA PHE A 106 10.44 -10.49 8.72
C PHE A 106 10.94 -10.42 10.17
N GLU A 107 10.22 -11.03 11.12
CA GLU A 107 10.56 -10.98 12.56
C GLU A 107 11.87 -11.70 12.92
N THR A 108 12.18 -12.81 12.25
CA THR A 108 13.43 -13.57 12.50
C THR A 108 14.66 -12.90 11.90
N GLU A 109 14.46 -11.96 10.97
CA GLU A 109 15.50 -11.28 10.21
C GLU A 109 16.45 -12.27 9.49
N ILE A 110 16.04 -13.51 9.27
CA ILE A 110 16.92 -14.50 8.64
C ILE A 110 17.13 -14.11 7.17
N GLY A 111 18.39 -13.98 6.76
CA GLY A 111 18.76 -13.70 5.38
C GLY A 111 18.36 -12.30 4.89
N TYR A 112 18.18 -11.32 5.78
CA TYR A 112 17.86 -9.96 5.38
C TYR A 112 18.94 -9.36 4.47
N GLY A 113 18.49 -8.60 3.47
CA GLY A 113 19.36 -7.97 2.47
C GLY A 113 19.22 -6.46 2.39
N VAL A 114 18.34 -5.87 3.21
CA VAL A 114 18.04 -4.44 3.23
C VAL A 114 18.06 -3.94 4.68
N ILE A 115 18.68 -2.79 4.89
CA ILE A 115 18.69 -2.02 6.14
C ILE A 115 18.01 -0.69 5.87
N ILE A 116 16.98 -0.37 6.66
CA ILE A 116 16.22 0.88 6.56
C ILE A 116 16.43 1.67 7.84
N TYR A 117 16.96 2.89 7.72
CA TYR A 117 17.01 3.87 8.79
C TYR A 117 15.82 4.82 8.64
N ALA A 118 14.82 4.66 9.51
CA ALA A 118 13.61 5.48 9.51
C ALA A 118 13.62 6.48 10.68
N GLY A 119 13.05 7.67 10.47
CA GLY A 119 12.95 8.73 11.48
C GLY A 119 14.15 9.67 11.52
N GLU A 120 13.99 10.76 12.26
CA GLU A 120 15.02 11.77 12.52
C GLU A 120 15.57 11.66 13.93
N GLU A 121 16.83 12.09 14.11
CA GLU A 121 17.49 12.15 15.43
C GLU A 121 16.64 12.93 16.44
N PRO A 122 16.45 12.43 17.67
CA PRO A 122 17.08 11.25 18.28
C PRO A 122 16.31 9.92 18.10
N ASN A 123 15.25 9.90 17.29
CA ASN A 123 14.28 8.80 17.19
C ASN A 123 14.49 7.91 15.95
N VAL A 124 15.71 7.86 15.42
CA VAL A 124 16.04 6.98 14.28
C VAL A 124 15.93 5.52 14.73
N LYS A 125 15.30 4.68 13.90
CA LYS A 125 15.34 3.22 14.08
C LYS A 125 15.88 2.53 12.85
N GLU A 126 16.69 1.51 13.10
CA GLU A 126 17.15 0.55 12.12
C GLU A 126 16.11 -0.58 11.99
N ILE A 127 15.75 -0.91 10.74
CA ILE A 127 14.75 -1.94 10.41
C ILE A 127 15.34 -2.84 9.32
N HIS A 128 15.25 -4.15 9.52
CA HIS A 128 15.74 -5.16 8.57
C HIS A 128 14.63 -5.67 7.66
N ALA A 129 14.93 -5.85 6.38
CA ALA A 129 13.94 -6.32 5.40
C ALA A 129 14.56 -7.12 4.24
N HIS A 130 13.68 -7.72 3.43
CA HIS A 130 14.05 -8.59 2.30
C HIS A 130 13.73 -7.92 0.97
N SER A 131 14.75 -7.72 0.14
CA SER A 131 14.65 -6.95 -1.11
C SER A 131 13.68 -7.57 -2.11
N ASN A 132 13.64 -8.91 -2.21
CA ASN A 132 12.71 -9.64 -3.05
C ASN A 132 11.23 -9.35 -2.71
N ILE A 133 10.88 -9.35 -1.41
CA ILE A 133 9.52 -9.04 -0.96
C ILE A 133 9.18 -7.59 -1.28
N LEU A 134 10.08 -6.66 -0.93
CA LEU A 134 9.91 -5.24 -1.21
C LEU A 134 9.75 -4.94 -2.71
N CYS A 135 10.57 -5.56 -3.58
CA CYS A 135 10.50 -5.43 -5.04
C CYS A 135 9.20 -5.96 -5.65
N ILE A 136 8.59 -6.98 -5.04
CA ILE A 136 7.33 -7.54 -5.51
C ILE A 136 6.17 -6.63 -5.10
N ARG A 137 6.20 -6.11 -3.87
CA ARG A 137 5.13 -5.28 -3.32
C ARG A 137 5.16 -3.82 -3.77
N SER A 138 6.33 -3.29 -4.15
CA SER A 138 6.47 -1.88 -4.49
C SER A 138 7.35 -1.63 -5.72
N LYS A 139 6.82 -0.87 -6.67
CA LYS A 139 7.60 -0.36 -7.81
C LYS A 139 8.75 0.54 -7.35
N TYR A 140 8.55 1.30 -6.26
CA TYR A 140 9.58 2.16 -5.69
C TYR A 140 10.81 1.33 -5.28
N PHE A 141 10.62 0.30 -4.45
CA PHE A 141 11.73 -0.55 -4.02
C PHE A 141 12.33 -1.36 -5.17
N ARG A 142 11.49 -1.82 -6.11
CA ARG A 142 11.98 -2.48 -7.33
C ARG A 142 12.95 -1.60 -8.10
N MET A 143 12.59 -0.35 -8.36
CA MET A 143 13.46 0.61 -9.04
C MET A 143 14.68 0.98 -8.19
N ALA A 144 14.49 1.20 -6.89
CA ALA A 144 15.56 1.59 -5.98
C ALA A 144 16.68 0.55 -5.92
N PHE A 145 16.34 -0.74 -5.94
CA PHE A 145 17.31 -1.83 -5.90
C PHE A 145 17.82 -2.26 -7.28
N SER A 146 17.07 -2.04 -8.36
CA SER A 146 17.52 -2.39 -9.73
C SER A 146 18.45 -1.36 -10.36
N ASN A 147 18.22 -0.07 -10.09
CA ASN A 147 18.98 1.04 -10.68
C ASN A 147 20.16 1.47 -9.79
N GLU A 148 20.46 0.69 -8.75
CA GLU A 148 21.50 0.98 -7.75
C GLU A 148 21.37 2.36 -7.08
N TRP A 149 20.15 2.90 -7.01
CA TRP A 149 19.88 4.15 -6.30
C TRP A 149 20.03 3.99 -4.79
N ALA A 150 19.70 2.81 -4.28
CA ALA A 150 19.96 2.46 -2.90
C ALA A 150 21.45 2.23 -2.70
N GLU A 151 22.03 2.90 -1.70
CA GLU A 151 23.41 2.65 -1.26
C GLU A 151 23.57 1.15 -0.94
N LYS A 152 24.72 0.57 -1.27
CA LYS A 152 24.99 -0.85 -1.00
C LYS A 152 26.29 -0.98 -0.22
N ASN A 153 26.22 -1.58 0.96
CA ASN A 153 27.37 -1.83 1.82
C ASN A 153 27.39 -3.30 2.24
N ASN A 154 28.54 -3.96 2.11
CA ASN A 154 28.71 -5.38 2.43
C ASN A 154 27.63 -6.30 1.82
N GLY A 155 27.22 -5.99 0.59
CA GLY A 155 26.19 -6.75 -0.12
C GLY A 155 24.73 -6.44 0.26
N LYS A 156 24.50 -5.57 1.27
CA LYS A 156 23.16 -5.17 1.73
C LYS A 156 22.80 -3.77 1.23
N PHE A 157 21.54 -3.58 0.86
CA PHE A 157 21.02 -2.26 0.50
C PHE A 157 20.75 -1.43 1.76
N ILE A 158 21.07 -0.13 1.70
CA ILE A 158 20.85 0.84 2.76
C ILE A 158 19.88 1.89 2.24
N LEU A 159 18.82 2.13 3.00
CA LEU A 159 17.84 3.18 2.73
C LEU A 159 17.71 4.09 3.95
N ARG A 160 17.79 5.40 3.73
CA ARG A 160 17.60 6.41 4.78
C ARG A 160 16.32 7.18 4.50
N LYS A 161 15.41 7.20 5.46
CA LYS A 161 14.08 7.81 5.37
C LYS A 161 13.80 8.64 6.62
N PRO A 162 14.48 9.79 6.78
CA PRO A 162 14.30 10.65 7.95
C PRO A 162 12.85 11.13 8.13
N ASN A 163 12.21 11.49 7.02
CA ASN A 163 10.86 12.07 7.01
C ASN A 163 9.73 11.08 7.32
N ILE A 164 10.03 9.79 7.55
CA ILE A 164 9.02 8.76 7.80
C ILE A 164 9.26 8.17 9.18
N SER A 165 8.22 8.15 10.02
CA SER A 165 8.36 7.57 11.35
C SER A 165 8.69 6.07 11.28
N PRO A 166 9.51 5.54 12.19
CA PRO A 166 9.78 4.11 12.27
C PRO A 166 8.53 3.26 12.38
N HIS A 167 7.51 3.78 13.07
CA HIS A 167 6.26 3.09 13.26
C HIS A 167 5.52 2.88 11.94
N LEU A 168 5.45 3.93 11.11
CA LEU A 168 4.82 3.85 9.79
C LEU A 168 5.58 2.88 8.87
N PHE A 169 6.91 2.85 8.95
CA PHE A 169 7.69 1.86 8.19
C PHE A 169 7.37 0.43 8.60
N ASN A 170 7.22 0.15 9.89
CA ASN A 170 6.82 -1.19 10.34
C ASN A 170 5.43 -1.60 9.84
N ILE A 171 4.50 -0.65 9.70
CA ILE A 171 3.18 -0.92 9.10
C ILE A 171 3.31 -1.24 7.61
N ILE A 172 4.14 -0.50 6.86
CA ILE A 172 4.33 -0.71 5.42
C ILE A 172 4.99 -2.07 5.11
N LEU A 173 5.86 -2.54 6.00
CA LEU A 173 6.63 -3.78 5.82
C LEU A 173 5.86 -5.05 6.20
N ARG A 174 4.76 -4.94 6.96
CA ARG A 174 3.87 -6.05 7.36
C ARG A 174 2.67 -6.16 6.42
#